data_AF-A0A2Z5K005-F1
#
_entry.id   AF-A0A2Z5K005-F1
#
_cell.length_a   1.000
_cell.length_b   1.000
_cell.length_c   1.000
_cell.angle_alpha   90.00
_cell.angle_beta   90.00
_cell.angle_gamma   90.00
#
_symmetry.space_group_name_H-M   'P 1'
#
loop_
_entity.id
_entity.type
_entity.pdbx_description
1 polymer ?
#
loop_
_entity_poly.entity_id
_entity_poly.type
_entity_poly.pdbx_seq_one_letter_code
_entity_poly.pdbx_strand_id
1 'polypeptide(L)' 'MAEQSQKTGDLAESGRQRRNTRMASTPDVPVRESKAPDSPVLRLSPPCWTAFVTAVKHGHLTAASCN' A
#
# COMPACT_ATOMS: atom_id res chain seq x y z
N MET A 1 31.20 -24.96 48.77
CA MET A 1 32.07 -24.11 47.94
C MET A 1 32.17 -24.81 46.58
N ALA A 2 31.18 -24.70 45.71
CA ALA A 2 30.79 -23.55 44.87
C ALA A 2 31.83 -23.22 43.81
N GLU A 3 31.63 -23.76 42.59
CA GLU A 3 31.99 -23.07 41.35
C GLU A 3 31.20 -23.68 40.17
N GLN A 4 30.01 -23.14 39.91
CA GLN A 4 29.32 -23.32 38.62
C GLN A 4 29.74 -22.14 37.74
N SER A 5 30.56 -22.41 36.72
CA SER A 5 30.92 -21.44 35.69
C SER A 5 30.06 -21.71 34.46
N GLN A 6 28.85 -21.15 34.45
CA GLN A 6 27.98 -21.15 33.28
C GLN A 6 28.23 -19.86 32.50
N LYS A 7 29.00 -20.04 31.43
CA LYS A 7 29.46 -19.03 30.49
C LYS A 7 28.28 -18.44 29.70
N THR A 8 28.18 -17.12 29.79
CA THR A 8 27.62 -16.15 28.85
C THR A 8 27.10 -16.72 27.53
N GLY A 9 25.79 -16.59 27.37
CA GLY A 9 25.04 -16.71 26.11
C GLY A 9 23.80 -15.82 26.14
N ASP A 10 23.92 -14.61 26.69
CA ASP A 10 22.96 -13.53 26.48
C ASP A 10 23.32 -12.86 25.16
N LEU A 11 22.70 -13.30 24.06
CA LEU A 11 22.23 -12.40 22.99
C LEU A 11 21.43 -13.19 21.94
N ALA A 12 20.20 -12.71 21.74
CA ALA A 12 19.40 -12.86 20.53
C ALA A 12 18.67 -14.19 20.29
N GLU A 13 17.92 -14.65 21.28
CA GLU A 13 16.65 -15.34 20.96
C GLU A 13 15.52 -14.30 20.93
N SER A 14 14.61 -14.47 19.96
CA SER A 14 13.30 -13.81 19.91
C SER A 14 13.27 -12.37 19.39
N GLY A 15 13.51 -12.24 18.08
CA GLY A 15 13.29 -10.99 17.35
C GLY A 15 12.90 -11.14 15.88
N ARG A 16 12.58 -12.35 15.38
CA ARG A 16 11.83 -12.47 14.12
C ARG A 16 10.35 -12.35 14.44
N GLN A 17 9.97 -11.14 14.86
CA GLN A 17 8.59 -10.69 14.79
C GLN A 17 8.20 -10.88 13.32
N ARG A 18 7.50 -11.99 13.04
CA ARG A 18 6.82 -12.19 11.76
C ARG A 18 6.05 -10.91 11.59
N ARG A 19 6.45 -10.09 10.61
CA ARG A 19 5.58 -9.05 10.10
C ARG A 19 4.38 -9.84 9.60
N ASN A 20 3.41 -10.04 10.47
CA ASN A 20 2.05 -10.29 10.07
C ASN A 20 1.73 -9.04 9.27
N THR A 21 2.06 -9.08 7.99
CA THR A 21 1.44 -8.24 6.99
C THR A 21 -0.01 -8.64 7.10
N ARG A 22 -0.71 -8.03 8.06
CA ARG A 22 -2.15 -7.90 8.04
C ARG A 22 -2.36 -7.41 6.62
N MET A 23 -2.95 -8.24 5.77
CA MET A 23 -3.33 -7.86 4.43
C MET A 23 -4.25 -6.66 4.62
N ALA A 24 -3.66 -5.47 4.66
CA ALA A 24 -4.37 -4.24 4.78
C ALA A 24 -5.14 -4.21 3.48
N SER A 25 -6.45 -4.41 3.55
CA SER A 25 -7.34 -4.19 2.43
C SER A 25 -7.02 -2.79 1.95
N THR A 26 -6.32 -2.69 0.82
CA THR A 26 -5.91 -1.43 0.26
C THR A 26 -7.20 -0.69 -0.08
N PRO A 27 -7.50 0.42 0.61
CA PRO A 27 -8.79 1.06 0.45
C PRO A 27 -8.92 1.58 -0.99
N ASP A 28 -10.13 1.57 -1.50
CA ASP A 28 -10.40 2.17 -2.82
C ASP A 28 -9.97 3.64 -2.84
N VAL A 29 -9.57 4.11 -4.01
CA VAL A 29 -9.18 5.50 -4.29
C VAL A 29 -10.43 6.28 -4.71
N PRO A 30 -10.94 7.21 -3.87
CA PRO A 30 -12.04 8.08 -4.27
C PRO A 30 -11.54 9.19 -5.21
N VAL A 31 -12.17 9.32 -6.36
CA VAL A 31 -11.93 10.39 -7.34
C VAL A 31 -13.21 11.22 -7.45
N ARG A 32 -13.09 12.52 -7.18
CA ARG A 32 -14.17 13.50 -7.34
C ARG A 32 -13.86 14.40 -8.53
N GLU A 33 -14.91 14.80 -9.24
CA GLU A 33 -14.83 15.85 -10.23
C GLU A 33 -14.69 17.20 -9.50
N SER A 34 -13.76 18.05 -9.95
CA SER A 34 -13.37 19.25 -9.21
C SER A 34 -14.37 20.41 -9.35
N LYS A 35 -15.21 20.40 -10.39
CA LYS A 35 -16.22 21.43 -10.68
C LYS A 35 -17.63 21.07 -10.19
N ALA A 36 -17.85 19.85 -9.73
CA ALA A 36 -19.12 19.33 -9.25
C ALA A 36 -18.90 18.61 -7.91
N PRO A 37 -18.70 19.36 -6.81
CA PRO A 37 -18.38 18.80 -5.50
C PRO A 37 -19.47 17.86 -4.96
N ASP A 38 -20.73 18.06 -5.36
CA ASP A 38 -21.87 17.23 -4.96
C ASP A 38 -22.10 16.02 -5.88
N SER A 39 -21.28 15.86 -6.92
CA SER A 39 -21.39 14.72 -7.83
C SER A 39 -20.96 13.39 -7.16
N PRO A 40 -21.45 12.25 -7.67
CA PRO A 40 -21.03 10.94 -7.18
C PRO A 40 -19.51 10.75 -7.24
N VAL A 41 -18.96 10.12 -6.19
CA VAL A 41 -17.53 9.80 -6.11
C VAL A 41 -17.25 8.51 -6.87
N LEU A 42 -16.33 8.56 -7.84
CA LEU A 42 -15.82 7.35 -8.48
C LEU A 42 -14.86 6.66 -7.53
N ARG A 43 -15.10 5.39 -7.18
CA ARG A 43 -14.20 4.59 -6.34
C ARG A 43 -13.41 3.63 -7.22
N LEU A 44 -12.10 3.81 -7.25
CA LEU A 44 -11.19 2.96 -8.02
C LEU A 44 -10.51 1.96 -7.11
N SER A 45 -10.57 0.68 -7.47
CA SER A 45 -9.78 -0.31 -6.77
C SER A 45 -8.28 -0.01 -6.95
N PRO A 46 -7.42 -0.41 -6.01
CA PRO A 46 -5.98 -0.23 -6.11
C PRO A 46 -5.35 -0.69 -7.45
N PRO A 47 -5.66 -1.90 -8.00
CA PRO A 47 -5.12 -2.29 -9.31
C PRO A 47 -5.62 -1.41 -10.46
N CYS A 48 -6.87 -0.93 -10.38
CA CYS A 48 -7.41 -0.01 -11.37
C CYS A 48 -6.69 1.35 -11.34
N TRP A 49 -6.43 1.89 -10.15
CA TRP A 49 -5.66 3.13 -9.99
C TRP A 49 -4.23 2.99 -10.53
N THR A 50 -3.56 1.87 -10.25
CA THR A 50 -2.23 1.60 -10.80
C THR A 50 -2.24 1.56 -12.33
N ALA A 51 -3.22 0.88 -12.94
CA ALA A 51 -3.36 0.83 -14.38
C ALA A 51 -3.60 2.23 -14.98
N PHE A 52 -4.46 3.04 -14.35
CA PHE A 52 -4.72 4.42 -14.75
C PHE A 52 -3.44 5.28 -14.72
N VAL A 53 -2.69 5.29 -13.61
CA VAL A 53 -1.45 6.07 -13.49
C VAL A 53 -0.40 5.61 -14.50
N THR A 54 -0.32 4.30 -14.75
CA THR A 54 0.56 3.73 -15.78
C THR A 54 0.18 4.24 -17.17
N ALA A 55 -1.10 4.21 -17.52
CA ALA A 55 -1.59 4.73 -18.79
C ALA A 55 -1.30 6.23 -18.96
N VAL A 56 -1.46 7.04 -17.91
CA VAL A 56 -1.10 8.47 -17.92
C VAL A 56 0.40 8.64 -18.19
N LYS A 57 1.26 7.93 -17.45
CA LYS A 57 2.72 8.05 -17.56
C LYS A 57 3.26 7.69 -18.94
N HIS A 58 2.64 6.71 -19.59
CA HIS A 58 3.03 6.24 -20.92
C HIS A 58 2.28 6.95 -22.06
N GLY A 59 1.45 7.95 -21.76
CA GLY A 59 0.73 8.71 -22.78
C GLY A 59 -0.35 7.92 -23.52
N HIS A 60 -0.87 6.86 -22.90
CA HIS A 60 -1.93 6.02 -23.49
C HIS A 60 -3.33 6.63 -23.34
N LEU A 61 -3.51 7.63 -22.48
CA LEU A 61 -4.77 8.36 -22.36
C LEU A 61 -4.78 9.52 -23.35
N THR A 62 -5.50 9.35 -24.46
CA THR A 62 -5.81 10.45 -25.37
C THR A 62 -7.01 11.21 -24.83
N ALA A 63 -6.95 12.55 -24.79
CA ALA A 63 -8.17 13.33 -24.60
C ALA A 63 -9.16 12.94 -25.70
N ALA A 64 -10.39 12.58 -25.34
CA ALA A 64 -11.44 12.40 -26.32
C ALA A 64 -11.61 13.75 -27.02
N SER A 65 -11.10 13.85 -28.25
CA SER A 65 -11.28 15.02 -29.10
C SER A 65 -12.76 15.11 -29.42
N CYS A 66 -13.50 15.95 -28.73
CA CYS A 66 -14.81 16.40 -29.19
C CYS A 66 -14.57 17.39 -30.34
N ASN A 67 -15.01 17.00 -31.53
CA ASN A 67 -15.26 17.89 -32.67
C ASN A 67 -16.77 18.02 -32.83
#